data_AF-A0A532U9B4-F1
#
_entry.id   AF-A0A532U9B4-F1
#
_cell.length_a   1.000
_cell.length_b   1.000
_cell.length_c   1.000
_cell.angle_alpha   90.00
_cell.angle_beta   90.00
_cell.angle_gamma   90.00
#
_symmetry.space_group_name_H-M   'P 1'
#
loop_
_entity.id
_entity.type
_entity.pdbx_description
1 polymer ?
#
loop_
_entity_poly.entity_id
_entity_poly.type
_entity_poly.pdbx_seq_one_letter_code
_entity_poly.pdbx_strand_id
1 'polypeptide(L)'
;MEKQKYRVLRTIATVFKVLGWVTLILGILSACGTSGLILVRGASVPGMIEPGRGAGQAGLLWGLVGAVASFLIMLLTVGLYALILIAAAEAISVFLDIEENTREMARRLGQRGHPGPAPPAQ
;
A
#
# COMPACT_ATOMS: atom_id res chain seq x y z
N MET A 1 -7.96 9.99 -28.63
CA MET A 1 -7.22 8.84 -28.06
C MET A 1 -6.55 9.20 -26.73
N GLU A 2 -5.91 10.37 -26.57
CA GLU A 2 -5.21 10.76 -25.33
C GLU A 2 -6.09 10.82 -24.08
N LYS A 3 -7.29 11.42 -24.15
CA LYS A 3 -8.23 11.51 -23.00
C LYS A 3 -8.57 10.14 -22.39
N GLN A 4 -8.62 9.08 -23.21
CA GLN A 4 -8.89 7.72 -22.73
C GLN A 4 -7.71 7.16 -21.94
N LYS A 5 -6.47 7.45 -22.34
CA LYS A 5 -5.26 7.02 -21.60
C LYS A 5 -5.18 7.64 -20.20
N TYR A 6 -5.51 8.94 -20.05
CA TYR A 6 -5.59 9.61 -18.73
C TYR A 6 -6.60 8.95 -17.80
N ARG A 7 -7.78 8.63 -18.35
CA ARG A 7 -8.84 7.98 -17.58
C ARG A 7 -8.42 6.58 -17.11
N VAL A 8 -7.73 5.82 -17.97
CA VAL A 8 -7.21 4.48 -17.62
C VAL A 8 -6.15 4.57 -16.53
N LEU A 9 -5.17 5.48 -16.63
CA LEU A 9 -4.13 5.64 -15.60
C LEU A 9 -4.72 6.05 -14.24
N ARG A 10 -5.74 6.93 -14.23
CA ARG A 10 -6.43 7.31 -13.00
C ARG A 10 -7.16 6.13 -12.36
N THR A 11 -7.77 5.28 -13.16
CA THR A 11 -8.39 4.03 -12.68
C THR A 11 -7.32 3.09 -12.12
N ILE A 12 -6.19 2.91 -12.82
CA ILE A 12 -5.08 2.08 -12.34
C ILE A 12 -4.56 2.59 -10.99
N ALA A 13 -4.31 3.90 -10.87
CA ALA A 13 -3.88 4.50 -9.59
C ALA A 13 -4.88 4.19 -8.46
N THR A 14 -6.18 4.34 -8.72
CA THR A 14 -7.22 4.03 -7.74
C THR A 14 -7.20 2.54 -7.34
N VAL A 15 -7.05 1.65 -8.33
CA VAL A 15 -6.95 0.19 -8.08
C VAL A 15 -5.73 -0.13 -7.23
N PHE A 16 -4.55 0.41 -7.53
CA PHE A 16 -3.34 0.20 -6.73
C PHE A 16 -3.52 0.69 -5.29
N LYS A 17 -4.15 1.85 -5.10
CA LYS A 17 -4.44 2.38 -3.75
C LYS A 17 -5.37 1.47 -2.98
N VAL A 18 -6.45 1.00 -3.60
CA VAL A 18 -7.40 0.05 -2.98
C VAL A 18 -6.71 -1.27 -2.65
N LEU A 19 -5.93 -1.83 -3.58
CA LEU A 19 -5.16 -3.06 -3.36
C LEU A 19 -4.15 -2.91 -2.21
N GLY A 20 -3.48 -1.75 -2.11
CA GLY A 20 -2.59 -1.45 -1.00
C GLY A 20 -3.30 -1.49 0.34
N TRP A 21 -4.46 -0.82 0.47
CA TRP A 21 -5.26 -0.83 1.69
C TRP A 21 -5.82 -2.22 2.04
N VAL A 22 -6.33 -2.95 1.04
CA VAL A 22 -6.83 -4.31 1.24
C VAL A 22 -5.70 -5.22 1.71
N THR A 23 -4.53 -5.14 1.08
CA THR A 23 -3.35 -5.93 1.45
C THR A 23 -2.88 -5.60 2.87
N LEU A 24 -2.91 -4.32 3.26
CA LEU A 24 -2.57 -3.90 4.62
C LEU A 24 -3.53 -4.51 5.65
N ILE A 25 -4.84 -4.40 5.42
CA ILE A 25 -5.87 -4.92 6.35
C ILE A 25 -5.76 -6.44 6.46
N LEU A 26 -5.74 -7.15 5.33
CA LEU A 26 -5.61 -8.61 5.32
C LEU A 26 -4.28 -9.06 5.91
N GLY A 27 -3.21 -8.31 5.68
CA GLY A 27 -1.89 -8.51 6.26
C GLY A 27 -1.90 -8.46 7.77
N ILE A 28 -2.49 -7.41 8.34
CA ILE A 28 -2.62 -7.24 9.80
C ILE A 28 -3.45 -8.37 10.40
N LEU A 29 -4.60 -8.70 9.79
CA LEU A 29 -5.44 -9.81 10.26
C LEU A 29 -4.69 -11.15 10.22
N SER A 30 -3.95 -11.40 9.15
CA SER A 30 -3.15 -12.63 8.99
C SER A 30 -1.99 -12.69 9.98
N ALA A 31 -1.34 -11.55 10.27
CA ALA A 31 -0.29 -11.46 11.29
C ALA A 31 -0.85 -11.77 12.68
N CYS A 32 -1.98 -11.15 13.06
CA CYS A 32 -2.65 -11.44 14.32
C CYS A 32 -3.07 -12.93 14.42
N GLY A 33 -3.69 -13.46 13.36
CA GLY A 33 -4.13 -14.86 13.34
C GLY A 33 -2.97 -15.85 13.44
N THR A 34 -1.89 -15.61 12.71
CA THR A 34 -0.69 -16.48 12.72
C THR A 34 0.02 -16.43 14.06
N SER A 35 0.25 -15.24 14.61
CA SER A 35 0.90 -15.08 15.91
C SER A 35 0.05 -15.65 17.05
N GLY A 36 -1.27 -15.47 17.02
CA GLY A 36 -2.19 -16.12 17.96
C GLY A 36 -2.14 -17.64 17.88
N LEU A 37 -2.10 -18.20 16.66
CA LEU A 37 -1.95 -19.64 16.46
C LEU A 37 -0.60 -20.16 16.97
N ILE A 38 0.48 -19.41 16.78
CA ILE A 38 1.81 -19.75 17.29
C ILE A 38 1.83 -19.73 18.82
N LEU A 39 1.14 -18.79 19.48
CA LEU A 39 1.04 -18.79 20.95
C LEU A 39 0.32 -20.04 21.46
N VAL A 40 -0.81 -20.40 20.85
CA VAL A 40 -1.60 -21.58 21.24
C VAL A 40 -0.84 -22.89 20.96
N ARG A 41 -0.15 -22.98 19.81
CA ARG A 41 0.60 -24.18 19.41
C ARG A 41 2.00 -24.28 20.00
N GLY A 42 2.64 -23.16 20.31
CA GLY A 42 3.96 -23.08 20.93
C GLY A 42 4.00 -23.78 22.29
N ALA A 43 2.88 -23.76 23.01
CA ALA A 43 2.66 -24.54 24.23
C ALA A 43 2.62 -26.07 24.03
N SER A 44 2.58 -26.55 22.79
CA SER A 44 2.36 -27.98 22.46
C SER A 44 3.36 -28.56 21.45
N VAL A 45 4.46 -27.87 21.12
CA VAL A 45 5.47 -28.38 20.14
C VAL A 45 6.14 -29.65 20.67
N PRO A 46 5.82 -30.85 20.12
CA PRO A 46 6.46 -32.08 20.52
C PRO A 46 7.76 -32.23 19.72
N GLY A 47 8.91 -32.34 20.40
CA GLY A 47 10.18 -32.72 19.76
C GLY A 47 11.33 -31.70 19.84
N MET A 48 11.11 -30.49 20.37
CA MET A 48 12.21 -29.54 20.68
C MET A 48 12.55 -29.46 22.17
N ILE A 49 11.84 -30.20 23.02
CA ILE A 49 12.08 -30.27 24.46
C ILE A 49 12.42 -31.72 24.80
N GLU A 50 13.63 -31.95 25.32
CA GLU A 50 13.98 -33.27 25.85
C GLU A 50 12.93 -33.73 26.88
N PRO A 51 12.48 -34.99 26.83
CA PRO A 51 11.57 -35.53 27.83
C PRO A 51 12.26 -35.49 29.21
N GLY A 52 11.86 -34.56 30.08
CA GLY A 52 12.36 -34.46 31.46
C GLY A 52 12.84 -33.08 31.92
N ARG A 53 13.06 -32.10 31.02
CA ARG A 53 13.40 -30.72 31.41
C ARG A 53 12.22 -29.77 31.18
N GLY A 54 11.51 -29.42 32.25
CA GLY A 54 10.72 -28.18 32.34
C GLY A 54 9.81 -27.85 31.14
N ALA A 55 9.12 -28.86 30.59
CA ALA A 55 8.42 -28.78 29.30
C ALA A 55 7.33 -27.70 29.21
N GLY A 56 6.78 -27.26 30.35
CA GLY A 56 5.78 -26.19 30.37
C GLY A 56 6.36 -24.79 30.16
N GLN A 57 7.44 -24.44 30.86
CA GLN A 57 7.93 -23.05 30.88
C GLN A 57 8.84 -22.73 29.68
N ALA A 58 9.67 -23.68 29.25
CA ALA A 58 10.51 -23.52 28.07
C ALA A 58 9.67 -23.43 26.78
N GLY A 59 8.63 -24.27 26.63
CA GLY A 59 7.74 -24.23 25.47
C GLY A 59 6.94 -22.93 25.37
N LEU A 60 6.44 -22.41 26.50
CA LEU A 60 5.73 -21.14 26.54
C LEU A 60 6.63 -19.95 26.15
N LEU A 61 7.87 -19.93 26.64
CA LEU A 61 8.85 -18.88 26.28
C LEU A 61 9.18 -18.92 24.78
N TRP A 62 9.42 -20.10 24.20
CA TRP A 62 9.68 -20.24 22.77
C TRP A 62 8.46 -19.87 21.91
N GLY A 63 7.25 -20.23 22.35
CA GLY A 63 6.00 -19.84 21.70
C GLY A 63 5.81 -18.32 21.69
N LEU A 64 6.09 -17.64 22.81
CA LEU A 64 6.01 -16.19 22.90
C LEU A 64 7.00 -15.50 21.97
N VAL A 65 8.28 -15.92 22.01
CA VAL A 65 9.33 -15.35 21.15
C VAL A 65 8.99 -15.56 19.67
N GLY A 66 8.55 -16.76 19.30
CA GLY A 66 8.15 -17.07 17.92
C GLY A 66 6.93 -16.26 17.46
N ALA A 67 5.94 -16.07 18.32
CA ALA A 67 4.75 -15.29 17.99
C ALA A 67 5.07 -13.81 17.79
N VAL A 68 5.90 -13.22 18.66
CA VAL A 68 6.32 -11.82 18.53
C VAL A 68 7.22 -11.63 17.30
N ALA A 69 8.20 -12.51 17.10
CA ALA A 69 9.10 -12.41 15.95
C ALA A 69 8.33 -12.54 14.63
N SER A 70 7.43 -13.51 14.51
CA SER A 70 6.58 -13.68 13.33
C SER A 70 5.65 -12.47 13.11
N PHE A 71 5.06 -11.92 14.16
CA PHE A 71 4.21 -10.73 14.08
C PHE A 71 4.96 -9.54 13.49
N LEU A 72 6.15 -9.26 14.03
CA LEU A 72 6.97 -8.12 13.63
C LEU A 72 7.47 -8.27 12.19
N ILE A 73 7.98 -9.45 11.82
CA ILE A 73 8.45 -9.72 10.46
C ILE A 73 7.30 -9.55 9.48
N MET A 74 6.13 -10.13 9.77
CA MET A 74 4.98 -10.10 8.89
C MET A 74 4.40 -8.69 8.74
N LEU A 75 4.32 -7.92 9.84
CA LEU A 75 3.94 -6.51 9.80
C LEU A 75 4.92 -5.68 8.96
N LEU A 76 6.23 -5.89 9.13
CA LEU A 76 7.24 -5.16 8.38
C LEU A 76 7.12 -5.47 6.89
N THR A 77 7.08 -6.76 6.51
CA THR A 77 7.03 -7.17 5.11
C THR A 77 5.73 -6.73 4.44
N VAL A 78 4.57 -7.01 5.04
CA VAL A 78 3.28 -6.63 4.44
C VAL A 78 3.05 -5.13 4.49
N GLY A 79 3.47 -4.47 5.58
CA GLY A 79 3.40 -3.02 5.72
C GLY A 79 4.22 -2.31 4.65
N LEU A 80 5.48 -2.71 4.44
CA LEU A 80 6.33 -2.15 3.38
C LEU A 80 5.73 -2.40 1.99
N TYR A 81 5.24 -3.60 1.72
CA TYR A 81 4.63 -3.92 0.44
C TYR A 81 3.37 -3.08 0.16
N ALA A 82 2.48 -2.95 1.15
CA ALA A 82 1.28 -2.11 1.05
C ALA A 82 1.64 -0.62 0.88
N LEU A 83 2.65 -0.13 1.59
CA LEU A 83 3.15 1.23 1.44
C LEU A 83 3.66 1.49 0.02
N ILE A 84 4.41 0.55 -0.58
CA ILE A 84 4.88 0.68 -1.96
C ILE A 84 3.71 0.75 -2.94
N LEU A 85 2.66 -0.07 -2.77
CA LEU A 85 1.46 -0.02 -3.61
C LEU A 85 0.75 1.33 -3.54
N ILE A 86 0.58 1.86 -2.32
CA ILE A 86 -0.08 3.16 -2.10
C ILE A 86 0.80 4.29 -2.66
N ALA A 87 2.10 4.27 -2.41
CA ALA A 87 3.03 5.26 -2.92
C ALA A 87 3.06 5.27 -4.45
N ALA A 88 3.03 4.10 -5.10
CA ALA A 88 2.94 4.00 -6.55
C ALA A 88 1.64 4.62 -7.10
N ALA A 89 0.50 4.37 -6.44
CA ALA A 89 -0.77 4.99 -6.80
C ALA A 89 -0.74 6.52 -6.68
N GLU A 90 -0.14 7.03 -5.60
CA GLU A 90 -0.02 8.48 -5.37
C GLU A 90 0.94 9.13 -6.35
N ALA A 91 2.08 8.48 -6.66
CA ALA A 91 2.99 8.96 -7.69
C ALA A 91 2.29 9.11 -9.05
N ILE A 92 1.53 8.10 -9.49
CA ILE A 92 0.75 8.18 -10.75
C ILE A 92 -0.23 9.35 -10.71
N SER A 93 -0.94 9.52 -9.58
CA SER A 93 -1.93 10.59 -9.43
C SER A 93 -1.28 11.97 -9.53
N VAL A 94 -0.13 12.17 -8.88
CA VAL A 94 0.64 13.42 -8.96
C VAL A 94 1.08 13.74 -10.39
N PHE A 95 1.60 12.75 -11.13
CA PHE A 95 1.99 12.97 -12.53
C PHE A 95 0.81 13.36 -13.42
N LEU A 96 -0.36 12.72 -13.23
CA LEU A 96 -1.58 13.09 -13.96
C LEU A 96 -2.01 14.53 -13.65
N ASP A 97 -1.98 14.93 -12.38
CA ASP A 97 -2.39 16.27 -11.95
C ASP A 97 -1.44 17.36 -12.49
N ILE A 98 -0.13 17.11 -12.53
CA ILE A 98 0.86 18.03 -13.13
C ILE A 98 0.54 18.25 -14.61
N GLU A 99 0.19 17.20 -15.33
CA GLU A 99 -0.09 17.32 -16.75
C GLU A 99 -1.42 18.02 -17.02
N GLU A 100 -2.48 17.69 -16.26
CA GLU A 100 -3.77 18.35 -16.38
C GLU A 100 -3.61 19.87 -16.17
N ASN A 101 -2.86 20.28 -15.14
CA ASN A 101 -2.52 21.67 -14.86
C ASN A 101 -1.73 22.33 -16.00
N THR A 102 -0.74 21.64 -16.56
CA THR A 102 0.07 22.15 -17.68
C THR A 102 -0.78 22.37 -18.94
N ARG A 103 -1.68 21.43 -19.23
CA ARG A 103 -2.56 21.48 -20.40
C ARG A 103 -3.63 22.58 -20.24
N GLU A 104 -4.11 22.78 -19.01
CA GLU A 104 -5.01 23.89 -18.70
C GLU A 104 -4.31 25.24 -18.85
N MET A 105 -3.07 25.37 -18.38
CA MET A 105 -2.27 26.58 -18.56
C MET A 105 -2.06 26.91 -20.05
N ALA A 106 -1.71 25.90 -20.87
CA ALA A 106 -1.56 26.07 -22.31
C ALA A 106 -2.86 26.54 -22.98
N ARG A 107 -4.02 26.00 -22.58
CA ARG A 107 -5.34 26.45 -23.07
C ARG A 107 -5.63 27.89 -22.69
N ARG A 108 -5.38 28.28 -21.43
CA ARG A 108 -5.60 29.66 -20.95
C ARG A 108 -4.68 30.66 -21.65
N LEU A 109 -3.44 30.29 -21.93
CA LEU A 109 -2.49 31.12 -22.69
C LEU A 109 -2.91 31.25 -24.16
N GLY A 110 -3.33 30.16 -24.81
CA GLY A 110 -3.84 30.20 -26.18
C GLY A 110 -5.09 31.07 -26.34
N GLN A 111 -5.97 31.09 -25.34
CA GLN A 111 -7.14 31.98 -25.30
C GLN A 111 -6.76 33.46 -25.10
N ARG A 112 -5.69 33.76 -24.36
CA ARG A 112 -5.19 35.13 -24.16
C ARG A 112 -4.41 35.67 -25.36
N GLY A 113 -3.87 34.80 -26.22
CA GLY A 113 -3.11 35.17 -27.41
C GLY A 113 -3.93 35.58 -28.64
N HIS A 114 -5.27 35.63 -28.54
CA HIS A 114 -6.13 36.13 -29.62
C HIS A 114 -6.54 37.59 -29.33
N PRO A 115 -5.85 38.61 -29.89
CA PRO A 115 -6.42 39.95 -29.94
C PRO A 115 -7.65 39.87 -30.85
N GLY A 116 -8.82 40.26 -30.33
CA GLY A 116 -10.01 40.42 -31.17
C GLY A 116 -9.72 41.38 -32.33
N PRO A 117 -10.36 41.21 -33.50
CA PRO A 117 -10.10 42.07 -34.65
C PRO A 117 -10.25 43.54 -34.26
N ALA A 118 -9.29 44.37 -34.67
CA ALA A 118 -9.28 45.79 -34.40
C ALA A 118 -10.61 46.43 -34.86
N PRO A 119 -11.17 47.39 -34.10
CA PRO A 119 -12.39 48.09 -34.52
C PRO A 119 -12.19 48.70 -35.92
N PRO A 120 -13.20 48.65 -36.81
CA PRO A 120 -13.08 49.23 -38.13
C PRO A 120 -12.73 50.71 -38.00
N ALA A 121 -11.62 51.10 -38.63
CA ALA A 121 -11.18 52.49 -38.69
C ALA A 121 -12.29 53.32 -39.36
N GLN A 122 -12.79 54.32 -38.63
CA GLN A 122 -13.72 55.33 -39.15
C GLN A 122 -12.94 56.49 -39.76
#